data_AF-F0J929-F1
#
_entry.id   AF-F0J929-F1
#
_cell.length_a   1.000
_cell.length_b   1.000
_cell.length_c   1.000
_cell.angle_alpha   90.00
_cell.angle_beta   90.00
_cell.angle_gamma   90.00
#
_symmetry.space_group_name_H-M   'P 1'
#
loop_
_entity.id
_entity.type
_entity.pdbx_description
1 polymer ?
#
loop_
_entity_poly.entity_id
_entity_poly.type
_entity_poly.pdbx_seq_one_letter_code
_entity_poly.pdbx_strand_id
1 'polypeptide(L)'
;MVERIETGRPVQILRTKDDHSFELDEDALGRILLADHVKDKPVVVVSVAGAFRKGKSFLLDFFLRYMRNGGLGDWLGDPTAPLKGFTWRGGCERDTTGILIWDEVFLVTTTQGQQLAVLFMDTQGAFDCESTVKDCATIFALSTMTSSVQVYNLSQNIPEDDLQHLQLFHEYGR
;
A
#
# COMPACT_ATOMS: atom_id res chain seq x y z
N MET A 1 23.11 8.22 -20.04
CA MET A 1 21.86 8.03 -19.28
C MET A 1 21.79 6.56 -18.93
N VAL A 2 21.95 6.21 -17.66
CA VAL A 2 21.77 4.83 -17.22
C VAL A 2 20.27 4.62 -17.09
N GLU A 3 19.68 3.77 -17.93
CA GLU A 3 18.33 3.25 -17.69
C GLU A 3 18.33 2.62 -16.30
N ARG A 4 17.65 3.26 -15.35
CA ARG A 4 17.34 2.60 -14.07
C ARG A 4 16.38 1.47 -14.41
N ILE A 5 16.88 0.24 -14.32
CA ILE A 5 16.13 -0.99 -14.50
C ILE A 5 14.86 -0.88 -13.64
N GLU A 6 13.70 -1.16 -14.23
CA GLU A 6 12.42 -1.21 -13.51
C GLU A 6 12.41 -2.43 -12.59
N THR A 7 12.87 -2.26 -11.34
CA THR A 7 13.16 -3.40 -10.44
C THR A 7 12.07 -3.72 -9.42
N GLY A 8 10.98 -2.95 -9.35
CA GLY A 8 9.93 -3.15 -8.36
C GLY A 8 8.68 -3.82 -8.93
N ARG A 9 8.03 -4.66 -8.13
CA ARG A 9 6.72 -5.27 -8.41
C ARG A 9 5.87 -5.35 -7.15
N PRO A 10 4.53 -5.42 -7.29
CA PRO A 10 3.67 -5.64 -6.15
C PRO A 10 3.76 -7.12 -5.72
N VAL A 11 3.95 -7.35 -4.43
CA VAL A 11 4.03 -8.66 -3.80
C VAL A 11 2.90 -8.81 -2.81
N GLN A 12 2.07 -9.83 -2.99
CA GLN A 12 0.95 -10.12 -2.11
C GLN A 12 1.46 -10.78 -0.83
N ILE A 13 1.33 -10.08 0.30
CA ILE A 13 1.79 -10.56 1.61
C ILE A 13 0.66 -11.14 2.44
N LEU A 14 -0.57 -10.65 2.29
CA LEU A 14 -1.74 -11.18 2.98
C LEU A 14 -2.75 -11.62 1.93
N ARG A 15 -3.23 -12.87 2.04
CA ARG A 15 -4.27 -13.45 1.18
C ARG A 15 -5.49 -13.78 2.00
N THR A 16 -6.67 -13.46 1.47
CA THR A 16 -7.95 -13.94 2.01
C THR A 16 -8.35 -15.19 1.23
N LYS A 17 -8.63 -16.28 1.93
CA LYS A 17 -9.10 -17.54 1.34
C LYS A 17 -10.64 -17.54 1.24
N ASP A 18 -11.15 -18.47 0.44
CA ASP A 18 -12.60 -18.66 0.23
C ASP A 18 -13.34 -19.04 1.53
N ASP A 19 -12.63 -19.56 2.54
CA ASP A 19 -13.16 -19.88 3.87
C ASP A 19 -13.12 -18.69 4.85
N HIS A 20 -12.85 -17.47 4.37
CA HIS A 20 -12.67 -16.26 5.17
C HIS A 20 -11.50 -16.33 6.17
N SER A 21 -10.54 -17.23 5.94
CA SER A 21 -9.26 -17.22 6.66
C SER A 21 -8.23 -16.33 5.98
N PHE A 22 -7.25 -15.87 6.75
CA PHE A 22 -6.14 -15.05 6.28
C PHE A 22 -4.86 -15.87 6.30
N GLU A 23 -4.09 -15.80 5.21
CA GLU A 23 -2.77 -16.41 5.11
C GLU A 23 -1.72 -15.32 4.87
N LEU A 24 -0.69 -15.30 5.71
CA LEU A 24 0.45 -14.40 5.61
C LEU A 24 1.59 -15.13 4.88
N ASP A 25 2.12 -14.52 3.82
CA ASP A 25 3.33 -14.97 3.12
C ASP A 25 4.57 -14.42 3.86
N GLU A 26 4.94 -15.10 4.94
CA GLU A 26 6.09 -14.74 5.77
C GLU A 26 7.41 -14.76 5.00
N ASP A 27 7.56 -15.70 4.07
CA ASP A 27 8.77 -15.81 3.24
C ASP A 27 8.92 -14.60 2.32
N ALA A 28 7.83 -14.18 1.66
CA ALA A 28 7.85 -12.99 0.81
C ALA A 28 8.12 -11.72 1.62
N LEU A 29 7.45 -11.57 2.77
CA LEU A 29 7.65 -10.42 3.65
C LEU A 29 9.09 -10.37 4.22
N GLY A 30 9.61 -11.53 4.63
CA GLY A 30 10.97 -11.69 5.14
C GLY A 30 12.02 -11.32 4.09
N ARG A 31 11.84 -11.72 2.82
CA ARG A 31 12.76 -11.33 1.73
C ARG A 31 12.87 -9.82 1.54
N ILE A 32 11.79 -9.07 1.78
CA ILE A 32 11.76 -7.61 1.61
C ILE A 32 12.34 -6.92 2.84
N LEU A 33 11.83 -7.24 4.04
CA LEU A 33 12.17 -6.51 5.26
C LEU A 33 13.45 -6.99 5.94
N LEU A 34 13.83 -8.26 5.78
CA LEU A 34 15.04 -8.83 6.39
C LEU A 34 16.27 -8.75 5.47
N ALA A 35 16.15 -8.10 4.30
CA ALA A 35 17.29 -7.86 3.43
C ALA A 35 18.38 -7.04 4.17
N ASP A 36 19.65 -7.38 3.97
CA ASP A 36 20.78 -6.78 4.73
C ASP A 36 20.84 -5.24 4.63
N HIS A 37 20.36 -4.69 3.52
CA HIS A 37 20.33 -3.24 3.30
C HIS A 37 19.12 -2.54 3.95
N VAL A 38 18.18 -3.27 4.56
CA VAL A 38 16.94 -2.74 5.16
C VAL A 38 16.80 -3.13 6.64
N LYS A 39 17.13 -4.37 7.01
CA LYS A 39 16.74 -5.00 8.29
C LYS A 39 17.07 -4.22 9.57
N ASP A 40 18.15 -3.46 9.57
CA ASP A 40 18.64 -2.69 10.74
C ASP A 40 18.25 -1.20 10.69
N LYS A 41 17.36 -0.80 9.77
CA LYS A 41 16.92 0.59 9.59
C LYS A 41 15.50 0.81 10.13
N PRO A 42 15.19 1.99 10.68
CA PRO A 42 13.82 2.35 11.00
C PRO A 42 12.97 2.34 9.73
N VAL A 43 11.81 1.69 9.81
CA VAL A 43 10.87 1.56 8.69
C VAL A 43 9.74 2.58 8.80
N VAL A 44 9.36 3.15 7.67
CA VAL A 44 8.16 3.98 7.49
C VAL A 44 7.26 3.25 6.51
N VAL A 45 6.12 2.79 6.99
CA VAL A 45 5.13 2.10 6.16
C VAL A 45 4.03 3.07 5.77
N VAL A 46 3.90 3.36 4.47
CA VAL A 46 2.84 4.19 3.90
C VAL A 46 1.77 3.27 3.32
N SER A 47 0.62 3.23 3.96
CA SER A 47 -0.53 2.43 3.55
C SER A 47 -1.60 3.30 2.92
N VAL A 48 -2.22 2.83 1.84
CA VAL A 48 -3.43 3.44 1.27
C VAL A 48 -4.57 2.44 1.37
N ALA A 49 -5.59 2.80 2.16
CA ALA A 49 -6.77 1.99 2.39
C ALA A 49 -8.03 2.81 2.13
N GLY A 50 -9.15 2.15 1.86
CA GLY A 50 -10.41 2.83 1.53
C GLY A 50 -11.25 2.04 0.53
N ALA A 51 -12.40 2.60 0.14
CA ALA A 51 -13.38 1.90 -0.67
C ALA A 51 -12.80 1.35 -1.99
N PHE A 52 -13.41 0.27 -2.48
CA PHE A 52 -13.07 -0.31 -3.76
C PHE A 52 -13.29 0.68 -4.93
N ARG A 53 -12.40 0.63 -5.93
CA ARG A 53 -12.40 1.49 -7.14
C ARG A 53 -12.28 3.00 -6.92
N LYS A 54 -11.63 3.44 -5.84
CA LYS A 54 -11.36 4.87 -5.62
C LYS A 54 -9.96 5.33 -6.06
N GLY A 55 -9.23 4.50 -6.82
CA GLY A 55 -7.92 4.86 -7.35
C GLY A 55 -6.76 4.78 -6.34
N LYS A 56 -6.80 3.84 -5.39
CA LYS A 56 -5.74 3.64 -4.38
C LYS A 56 -4.39 3.32 -5.00
N SER A 57 -4.34 2.25 -5.81
CA SER A 57 -3.14 1.80 -6.52
C SER A 57 -2.62 2.89 -7.48
N PHE A 58 -3.54 3.61 -8.14
CA PHE A 58 -3.19 4.76 -8.98
C PHE A 58 -2.49 5.88 -8.19
N LEU A 59 -2.96 6.21 -6.99
CA LEU A 59 -2.30 7.18 -6.12
C LEU A 59 -0.92 6.67 -5.67
N LEU A 60 -0.82 5.40 -5.27
CA LEU A 60 0.44 4.78 -4.86
C LEU A 60 1.50 4.82 -5.97
N ASP A 61 1.11 4.61 -7.22
CA ASP A 61 2.04 4.68 -8.34
C ASP A 61 2.66 6.08 -8.51
N PHE A 62 1.94 7.15 -8.18
CA PHE A 62 2.53 8.49 -8.13
C PHE A 62 3.54 8.63 -7.00
N PHE A 63 3.31 7.99 -5.85
CA PHE A 63 4.30 7.97 -4.77
C PHE A 63 5.55 7.19 -5.19
N LEU A 64 5.40 6.06 -5.89
CA LEU A 64 6.53 5.33 -6.45
C LEU A 64 7.32 6.20 -7.43
N ARG A 65 6.63 6.94 -8.32
CA ARG A 65 7.26 7.87 -9.26
C ARG A 65 8.00 9.00 -8.53
N TYR A 66 7.40 9.58 -7.50
CA TYR A 66 8.01 10.60 -6.67
C TYR A 66 9.31 10.11 -6.02
N MET A 67 9.28 8.92 -5.41
CA MET A 67 10.45 8.34 -4.72
C MET A 67 11.58 8.01 -5.69
N ARG A 68 11.25 7.45 -6.86
CA ARG A 68 12.24 7.12 -7.89
C ARG A 68 12.94 8.35 -8.47
N ASN A 69 12.20 9.45 -8.61
CA ASN A 69 12.72 10.72 -9.10
C ASN A 69 13.32 11.61 -7.98
N GLY A 70 13.43 11.08 -6.77
CA GLY A 70 14.09 11.75 -5.63
C GLY A 70 13.37 13.02 -5.16
N GLY A 71 12.09 13.20 -5.52
CA GLY A 71 11.29 14.36 -5.14
C GLY A 71 11.81 15.72 -5.62
N LEU A 72 12.75 15.75 -6.56
CA LEU A 72 13.33 16.97 -7.12
C LEU A 72 12.46 17.52 -8.28
N GLY A 73 12.78 18.72 -8.76
CA GLY A 73 11.99 19.42 -9.79
C GLY A 73 11.65 18.55 -11.01
N ASP A 74 10.39 18.64 -11.44
CA ASP A 74 9.74 17.80 -12.46
C ASP A 74 9.72 16.29 -12.18
N TRP A 75 9.57 15.89 -10.91
CA TRP A 75 9.38 14.47 -10.53
C TRP A 75 8.17 13.81 -11.19
N LEU A 76 7.14 14.62 -11.52
CA LEU A 76 5.96 14.13 -12.22
C LEU A 76 6.30 13.71 -13.65
N GLY A 77 7.43 14.17 -14.20
CA GLY A 77 8.00 13.80 -15.49
C GLY A 77 7.04 14.01 -16.67
N ASP A 78 7.31 13.30 -17.76
CA ASP A 78 6.52 13.39 -18.97
C ASP A 78 5.02 13.06 -18.72
N PRO A 79 4.09 13.96 -19.07
CA PRO A 79 2.64 13.73 -18.97
C PRO A 79 2.14 12.54 -19.79
N THR A 80 2.89 12.14 -20.81
CA THR A 80 2.55 11.04 -21.72
C THR A 80 3.17 9.70 -21.31
N ALA A 81 4.11 9.72 -20.35
CA ALA A 81 4.73 8.49 -19.87
C ALA A 81 3.71 7.63 -19.09
N PRO A 82 3.65 6.31 -19.35
CA PRO A 82 2.73 5.42 -18.66
C PRO A 82 3.09 5.35 -17.17
N LEU A 83 2.06 5.36 -16.34
CA LEU A 83 2.19 5.13 -14.90
C LEU A 83 2.43 3.63 -14.66
N LYS A 84 3.54 3.31 -14.00
CA LYS A 84 3.97 1.93 -13.73
C LYS A 84 4.13 1.73 -12.22
N GLY A 85 3.55 0.66 -11.71
CA GLY A 85 3.61 0.34 -10.29
C GLY A 85 2.71 -0.83 -9.94
N PHE A 86 1.84 -0.63 -8.96
CA PHE A 86 0.80 -1.58 -8.59
C PHE A 86 -0.10 -1.85 -9.80
N THR A 87 -0.62 -3.08 -9.90
CA THR A 87 -1.55 -3.38 -10.99
C THR A 87 -2.84 -2.61 -10.74
N TRP A 88 -3.22 -1.77 -11.70
CA TRP A 88 -4.50 -1.08 -11.71
C TRP A 88 -5.12 -1.20 -13.10
N ARG A 89 -6.35 -1.68 -13.16
CA ARG A 89 -7.16 -1.70 -14.38
C ARG A 89 -8.47 -0.95 -14.17
N GLY A 90 -8.87 -0.17 -15.17
CA GLY A 90 -10.25 0.27 -15.28
C GLY A 90 -11.13 -0.91 -15.67
N GLY A 91 -12.12 -1.28 -14.86
CA GLY A 91 -12.98 -2.44 -15.15
C GLY A 91 -13.84 -2.88 -13.97
N CYS A 92 -14.80 -3.78 -14.26
CA CYS A 92 -15.76 -4.32 -13.30
C CYS A 92 -15.26 -5.53 -12.49
N GLU A 93 -14.02 -5.97 -12.68
CA GLU A 93 -13.42 -7.08 -11.93
C GLU A 93 -12.43 -6.60 -10.86
N ARG A 94 -12.10 -7.47 -9.91
CA ARG A 94 -11.18 -7.21 -8.80
C ARG A 94 -9.73 -7.28 -9.30
N ASP A 95 -8.89 -6.37 -8.80
CA ASP A 95 -7.45 -6.38 -9.10
C ASP A 95 -6.60 -6.68 -7.85
N THR A 96 -7.05 -6.25 -6.66
CA THR A 96 -6.29 -6.34 -5.40
C THR A 96 -7.07 -7.12 -4.33
N THR A 97 -6.55 -8.26 -3.86
CA THR A 97 -7.09 -9.03 -2.73
C THR A 97 -6.10 -9.07 -1.56
N GLY A 98 -6.60 -8.88 -0.34
CA GLY A 98 -5.76 -8.83 0.87
C GLY A 98 -4.85 -7.58 0.95
N ILE A 99 -3.56 -7.78 1.21
CA ILE A 99 -2.56 -6.71 1.34
C ILE A 99 -1.40 -7.00 0.38
N LEU A 100 -1.03 -5.99 -0.40
CA LEU A 100 0.12 -6.01 -1.30
C LEU A 100 1.14 -4.98 -0.83
N ILE A 101 2.41 -5.35 -0.94
CA ILE A 101 3.55 -4.50 -0.63
C ILE A 101 4.40 -4.33 -1.88
N TRP A 102 4.97 -3.15 -2.07
CA TRP A 102 6.00 -2.94 -3.10
C TRP A 102 7.33 -3.55 -2.64
N ASP A 103 7.94 -4.45 -3.42
CA ASP A 103 9.16 -5.16 -3.01
C ASP A 103 10.43 -4.30 -3.02
N GLU A 104 10.44 -3.20 -3.76
CA GLU A 104 11.51 -2.20 -3.74
C GLU A 104 11.35 -1.27 -2.53
N VAL A 105 12.23 -1.41 -1.55
CA VAL A 105 12.28 -0.53 -0.37
C VAL A 105 13.12 0.71 -0.67
N PHE A 106 12.53 1.90 -0.46
CA PHE A 106 13.21 3.15 -0.77
C PHE A 106 13.97 3.68 0.45
N LEU A 107 15.28 3.87 0.31
CA LEU A 107 16.10 4.45 1.38
C LEU A 107 16.12 5.98 1.29
N VAL A 108 15.61 6.65 2.32
CA VAL A 108 15.58 8.12 2.42
C VAL A 108 16.46 8.58 3.55
N THR A 109 17.31 9.58 3.29
CA THR A 109 18.13 10.20 4.34
C THR A 109 17.40 11.42 4.90
N THR A 110 17.18 11.43 6.22
CA THR A 110 16.57 12.58 6.91
C THR A 110 17.51 13.78 6.93
N THR A 111 16.98 14.96 7.23
CA THR A 111 17.81 16.17 7.46
C THR A 111 18.81 16.00 8.61
N GLN A 112 18.57 15.03 9.50
CA GLN A 112 19.45 14.67 10.61
C GLN A 112 20.50 13.60 10.23
N GLY A 113 20.53 13.14 8.97
CA GLY A 113 21.48 12.15 8.48
C GLY A 113 21.11 10.69 8.76
N GLN A 114 19.93 10.41 9.34
CA GLN A 114 19.47 9.05 9.57
C GLN A 114 18.88 8.46 8.29
N GLN A 115 19.21 7.20 7.97
CA GLN A 115 18.60 6.49 6.85
C GLN A 115 17.32 5.77 7.31
N LEU A 116 16.21 6.06 6.62
CA LEU A 116 14.92 5.43 6.81
C LEU A 116 14.59 4.52 5.63
N ALA A 117 13.94 3.39 5.91
CA ALA A 117 13.40 2.49 4.91
C ALA A 117 11.91 2.81 4.68
N VAL A 118 11.56 3.29 3.50
CA VAL A 118 10.17 3.62 3.15
C VAL A 118 9.56 2.48 2.34
N LEU A 119 8.42 1.98 2.82
CA LEU A 119 7.67 0.87 2.24
C LEU A 119 6.26 1.34 1.86
N PHE A 120 5.78 0.90 0.70
CA PHE A 120 4.42 1.18 0.24
C PHE A 120 3.54 -0.05 0.34
N MET A 121 2.35 0.13 0.90
CA MET A 121 1.34 -0.90 1.11
C MET A 121 0.04 -0.49 0.42
N ASP A 122 -0.44 -1.32 -0.49
CA ASP A 122 -1.76 -1.23 -1.09
C ASP A 122 -2.69 -2.25 -0.43
N THR A 123 -3.87 -1.82 -0.03
CA THR A 123 -4.86 -2.71 0.58
C THR A 123 -5.99 -2.98 -0.38
N GLN A 124 -6.64 -4.13 -0.20
CA GLN A 124 -7.94 -4.40 -0.81
C GLN A 124 -8.92 -3.26 -0.49
N GLY A 125 -9.77 -2.97 -1.47
CA GLY A 125 -10.86 -2.03 -1.26
C GLY A 125 -11.96 -2.61 -0.38
N ALA A 126 -12.37 -1.86 0.64
CA ALA A 126 -13.52 -2.25 1.45
C ALA A 126 -14.81 -2.23 0.62
N PHE A 127 -15.78 -3.07 1.01
CA PHE A 127 -17.16 -3.12 0.49
C PHE A 127 -17.30 -3.59 -0.96
N ASP A 128 -16.53 -4.59 -1.36
CA ASP A 128 -16.73 -5.30 -2.62
C ASP A 128 -17.75 -6.45 -2.46
N CYS A 129 -18.32 -6.93 -3.57
CA CYS A 129 -19.52 -7.79 -3.56
C CYS A 129 -19.33 -9.21 -3.01
N GLU A 130 -18.10 -9.62 -2.72
CA GLU A 130 -17.72 -11.01 -2.37
C GLU A 130 -16.98 -11.09 -1.02
N SER A 131 -16.56 -9.97 -0.43
CA SER A 131 -15.88 -10.01 0.88
C SER A 131 -16.85 -9.64 1.99
N THR A 132 -16.70 -10.27 3.15
CA THR A 132 -17.53 -9.90 4.30
C THR A 132 -17.05 -8.58 4.91
N VAL A 133 -17.94 -7.89 5.63
CA VAL A 133 -17.57 -6.70 6.42
C VAL A 133 -16.41 -7.00 7.37
N LYS A 134 -16.37 -8.22 7.93
CA LYS A 134 -15.30 -8.70 8.80
C LYS A 134 -13.96 -8.82 8.08
N ASP A 135 -13.98 -9.26 6.82
CA ASP A 135 -12.76 -9.40 6.02
C ASP A 135 -12.13 -8.04 5.72
N CYS A 136 -12.96 -7.09 5.28
CA CYS A 136 -12.53 -5.72 5.06
C CYS A 136 -12.03 -5.05 6.35
N ALA A 137 -12.73 -5.26 7.47
CA ALA A 137 -12.35 -4.72 8.77
C ALA A 137 -10.97 -5.24 9.22
N THR A 138 -10.71 -6.53 9.02
CA THR A 138 -9.45 -7.16 9.43
C THR A 138 -8.28 -6.67 8.58
N ILE A 139 -8.43 -6.62 7.25
CA ILE A 139 -7.41 -6.06 6.34
C ILE A 139 -7.09 -4.61 6.70
N PHE A 140 -8.12 -3.79 6.94
CA PHE A 140 -7.96 -2.39 7.29
C PHE A 140 -7.31 -2.20 8.68
N ALA A 141 -7.71 -3.00 9.68
CA ALA A 141 -7.11 -2.96 11.00
C ALA A 141 -5.62 -3.35 10.93
N LEU A 142 -5.29 -4.44 10.23
CA LEU A 142 -3.91 -4.87 10.02
C LEU A 142 -3.08 -3.81 9.29
N SER A 143 -3.61 -3.21 8.23
CA SER A 143 -2.90 -2.14 7.50
C SER A 143 -2.67 -0.93 8.40
N THR A 144 -3.66 -0.54 9.21
CA THR A 144 -3.56 0.60 10.11
C THR A 144 -2.54 0.35 11.22
N MET A 145 -2.60 -0.82 11.88
CA MET A 145 -1.67 -1.20 12.97
C MET A 145 -0.22 -1.30 12.50
N THR A 146 0.00 -1.75 11.26
CA THR A 146 1.35 -1.92 10.70
C THR A 146 1.87 -0.68 9.97
N SER A 147 0.98 0.24 9.59
CA SER A 147 1.36 1.49 8.93
C SER A 147 1.87 2.54 9.89
N SER A 148 2.88 3.30 9.47
CA SER A 148 3.26 4.56 10.13
C SER A 148 2.41 5.73 9.63
N VAL A 149 1.95 5.65 8.38
CA VAL A 149 1.06 6.61 7.73
C VAL A 149 -0.05 5.85 7.04
N GLN A 150 -1.29 6.04 7.49
CA GLN A 150 -2.48 5.49 6.85
C GLN A 150 -3.19 6.59 6.05
N VAL A 151 -3.20 6.47 4.74
CA VAL A 151 -4.00 7.30 3.84
C VAL A 151 -5.37 6.64 3.70
N TYR A 152 -6.41 7.31 4.18
CA TYR A 152 -7.78 6.85 4.01
C TYR A 152 -8.41 7.50 2.77
N ASN A 153 -8.55 6.71 1.69
CA ASN A 153 -9.00 7.15 0.40
C ASN A 153 -10.53 7.07 0.27
N LEU A 154 -11.17 8.23 0.47
CA LEU A 154 -12.60 8.43 0.38
C LEU A 154 -12.99 9.12 -0.94
N SER A 155 -14.25 8.96 -1.35
CA SER A 155 -14.74 9.52 -2.60
C SER A 155 -15.92 10.43 -2.37
N GLN A 156 -15.80 11.66 -2.89
CA GLN A 156 -16.80 12.73 -2.82
C GLN A 156 -17.04 13.28 -1.41
N ASN A 157 -17.43 12.45 -0.45
CA ASN A 157 -17.79 12.89 0.89
C ASN A 157 -17.30 11.91 1.96
N ILE A 158 -17.45 12.30 3.23
CA ILE A 158 -17.20 11.47 4.41
C ILE A 158 -18.57 11.10 4.99
N PRO A 159 -19.21 10.02 4.51
CA PRO A 159 -20.45 9.54 5.10
C PRO A 159 -20.22 9.00 6.53
N GLU A 160 -21.28 9.04 7.33
CA GLU A 160 -21.24 8.54 8.71
C GLU A 160 -20.88 7.05 8.79
N ASP A 161 -21.28 6.27 7.77
CA ASP A 161 -20.88 4.86 7.64
C ASP A 161 -19.35 4.72 7.62
N ASP A 162 -18.62 5.56 6.88
CA ASP A 162 -17.15 5.53 6.82
C ASP A 162 -16.51 5.91 8.16
N LEU A 163 -17.17 6.74 8.97
CA LEU A 163 -16.75 7.10 10.33
C LEU A 163 -17.04 5.97 11.33
N GLN A 164 -18.20 5.31 11.23
CA GLN A 164 -18.54 4.14 12.05
C GLN A 164 -17.61 2.98 11.74
N HIS A 165 -17.26 2.79 10.47
CA HIS A 165 -16.23 1.86 10.04
C HIS A 165 -14.89 2.20 10.72
N LEU A 166 -14.39 3.43 10.60
CA LEU A 166 -13.18 3.88 11.33
C LEU A 166 -13.25 3.64 12.84
N GLN A 167 -14.40 3.87 13.47
CA GLN A 167 -14.62 3.68 14.91
C GLN A 167 -14.60 2.21 15.30
N LEU A 168 -15.32 1.35 14.57
CA LEU A 168 -15.30 -0.10 14.75
C LEU A 168 -13.86 -0.62 14.60
N PHE A 169 -13.09 -0.05 13.67
CA PHE A 169 -11.72 -0.49 13.38
C PHE A 169 -10.69 -0.06 14.43
N HIS A 170 -10.90 1.06 15.13
CA HIS A 170 -10.05 1.42 16.27
C HIS A 170 -10.27 0.49 17.47
N GLU A 171 -11.48 0.00 17.68
CA GLU A 171 -11.78 -0.96 18.76
C GLU A 171 -11.18 -2.35 18.52
N TYR A 172 -11.10 -2.82 17.26
CA TYR A 172 -10.47 -4.11 16.93
C TYR A 172 -8.94 -4.11 16.99
N GLY A 173 -8.30 -2.94 16.95
CA GLY A 173 -6.84 -2.79 17.00
C GLY A 173 -6.25 -2.51 18.39
N ARG A 174 -7.07 -2.47 19.46
CA ARG A 174 -6.62 -2.31 20.85
C ARG A 174 -6.23 -3.63 21.52
#